data_AF-A0A5M6I8V6-F1
#
_entry.id   AF-A0A5M6I8V6-F1
#
_cell.length_a   1.000
_cell.length_b   1.000
_cell.length_c   1.000
_cell.angle_alpha   90.00
_cell.angle_beta   90.00
_cell.angle_gamma   90.00
#
_symmetry.space_group_name_H-M   'P 1'
#
loop_
_entity.id
_entity.type
_entity.pdbx_description
1 polymer ?
#
loop_
_entity_poly.entity_id
_entity_poly.type
_entity_poly.pdbx_seq_one_letter_code
_entity_poly.pdbx_strand_id
1 'polypeptide(L)'
;MTAPPPESRDDTREMYAEISTLLGHLGTALEMEPDAVAALLEQGALDLRMETDEAGCPCVAVTHGTGADRREARIYKDTILHRGTPPGDAGPAPLDTGSKTGRG
;
A
#
# COMPACT_ATOMS: atom_id res chain seq x y z
N MET A 1 -18.08 -0.59 33.06
CA MET A 1 -17.73 -0.44 31.63
C MET A 1 -17.15 0.95 31.46
N THR A 2 -15.83 1.07 31.38
CA THR A 2 -15.14 2.36 31.15
C THR A 2 -15.17 2.64 29.65
N ALA A 3 -15.69 3.79 29.23
CA ALA A 3 -15.63 4.21 27.84
C ALA A 3 -14.15 4.38 27.43
N PRO A 4 -13.76 3.95 26.22
CA PRO A 4 -12.41 4.20 25.73
C PRO A 4 -12.12 5.72 25.75
N PRO A 5 -10.88 6.14 26.05
CA PRO A 5 -10.50 7.55 26.01
C PRO A 5 -10.80 8.12 24.62
N PRO A 6 -11.19 9.41 24.50
CA PRO A 6 -11.36 10.03 23.20
C PRO A 6 -10.01 9.99 22.46
N GLU A 7 -10.00 9.38 21.29
CA GLU A 7 -8.85 9.46 20.38
C GLU A 7 -8.52 10.94 20.18
N SER A 8 -7.24 11.28 20.38
CA SER A 8 -6.81 12.67 20.21
C SER A 8 -7.00 13.05 18.75
N ARG A 9 -7.42 14.28 18.44
CA ARG A 9 -7.60 14.74 17.05
C ARG A 9 -6.35 14.55 16.17
N ASP A 10 -5.17 14.48 16.80
CA ASP A 10 -3.90 14.14 16.16
C ASP A 10 -3.87 12.68 15.68
N ASP A 11 -4.31 11.73 16.51
CA ASP A 11 -4.36 10.29 16.20
C ASP A 11 -5.23 10.01 14.97
N THR A 12 -6.40 10.65 14.90
CA THR A 12 -7.27 10.58 13.72
C THR A 12 -6.59 11.13 12.46
N ARG A 13 -5.84 12.24 12.56
CA ARG A 13 -5.14 12.84 11.42
C ARG A 13 -4.00 11.94 10.94
N GLU A 14 -3.26 11.34 11.86
CA GLU A 14 -2.19 10.38 11.55
C GLU A 14 -2.77 9.14 10.85
N MET A 15 -3.86 8.57 11.35
CA MET A 15 -4.55 7.45 10.70
C MET A 15 -5.00 7.80 9.27
N TYR A 16 -5.58 8.99 9.04
CA TYR A 16 -5.94 9.42 7.67
C TYR A 16 -4.70 9.55 6.77
N ALA A 17 -3.58 10.05 7.30
CA ALA A 17 -2.33 10.15 6.54
C ALA A 17 -1.78 8.76 6.18
N GLU A 18 -1.85 7.78 7.09
CA GLU A 18 -1.45 6.40 6.83
C GLU A 18 -2.34 5.73 5.77
N ILE A 19 -3.66 5.93 5.84
CA ILE A 19 -4.61 5.42 4.84
C ILE A 19 -4.30 6.02 3.47
N SER A 20 -4.12 7.34 3.37
CA SER A 20 -3.77 8.00 2.10
C SER A 20 -2.45 7.48 1.53
N THR A 21 -1.46 7.24 2.39
CA THR A 21 -0.17 6.66 2.00
C THR A 21 -0.35 5.25 1.45
N LEU A 22 -1.11 4.40 2.14
CA LEU A 22 -1.42 3.05 1.69
C LEU A 22 -2.14 3.04 0.33
N LEU A 23 -3.14 3.91 0.14
CA LEU A 23 -3.85 4.05 -1.14
C LEU A 23 -2.91 4.47 -2.27
N GLY A 24 -1.96 5.38 -2.00
CA GLY A 24 -0.93 5.76 -2.95
C GLY A 24 0.01 4.59 -3.32
N HIS A 25 0.43 3.80 -2.34
CA HIS A 25 1.25 2.61 -2.57
C HIS A 25 0.50 1.54 -3.38
N LEU A 26 -0.78 1.32 -3.07
CA LEU A 26 -1.65 0.42 -3.84
C LEU A 26 -1.85 0.93 -5.27
N GLY A 27 -2.04 2.24 -5.45
CA GLY A 27 -2.16 2.86 -6.77
C GLY A 27 -0.89 2.63 -7.60
N THR A 28 0.28 2.86 -7.00
CA THR A 28 1.57 2.57 -7.64
C THR A 28 1.70 1.08 -7.98
N ALA A 29 1.39 0.19 -7.04
CA ALA A 29 1.51 -1.26 -7.20
C ALA A 29 0.56 -1.83 -8.28
N LEU A 30 -0.58 -1.19 -8.47
CA LEU A 30 -1.59 -1.60 -9.44
C LEU A 30 -1.58 -0.75 -10.71
N GLU A 31 -0.66 0.20 -10.84
CA GLU A 31 -0.60 1.22 -11.90
C GLU A 31 -1.96 1.89 -12.14
N MET A 32 -2.59 2.34 -11.06
CA MET A 32 -3.91 2.98 -11.03
C MET A 32 -3.85 4.24 -10.18
N GLU A 33 -4.75 5.18 -10.47
CA GLU A 33 -4.94 6.34 -9.60
C GLU A 33 -5.49 5.94 -8.22
N PRO A 34 -5.12 6.63 -7.13
CA PRO A 34 -5.58 6.32 -5.78
C PRO A 34 -7.12 6.27 -5.66
N ASP A 35 -7.83 7.16 -6.34
CA ASP A 35 -9.30 7.19 -6.35
C ASP A 35 -9.90 5.91 -6.96
N ALA A 36 -9.25 5.36 -8.00
CA ALA A 36 -9.68 4.11 -8.61
C ALA A 36 -9.43 2.91 -7.68
N VAL A 37 -8.33 2.93 -6.93
CA VAL A 37 -8.06 1.92 -5.89
C VAL A 37 -9.11 1.99 -4.78
N ALA A 38 -9.44 3.20 -4.30
CA ALA A 38 -10.49 3.38 -3.28
C ALA A 38 -11.82 2.80 -3.76
N ALA A 39 -12.22 3.08 -5.00
CA ALA A 39 -13.42 2.51 -5.59
C ALA A 39 -13.39 0.97 -5.64
N LEU A 40 -12.26 0.37 -5.98
CA LEU A 40 -12.11 -1.10 -5.98
C LEU A 40 -12.20 -1.70 -4.57
N LEU A 41 -11.68 -1.02 -3.55
CA LEU A 41 -11.81 -1.44 -2.16
C LEU A 41 -13.26 -1.43 -1.70
N GLU A 42 -13.99 -0.35 -1.99
CA GLU A 42 -15.42 -0.23 -1.67
C GLU A 42 -16.26 -1.33 -2.34
N GLN A 43 -15.87 -1.75 -3.55
CA GLN A 43 -16.52 -2.81 -4.31
C GLN A 43 -16.12 -4.23 -3.85
N GLY A 44 -15.11 -4.37 -2.99
CA GLY A 44 -14.54 -5.67 -2.62
C GLY A 44 -13.84 -6.37 -3.79
N ALA A 45 -13.37 -5.60 -4.78
CA ALA A 45 -12.72 -6.12 -5.99
C ALA A 45 -11.20 -6.30 -5.85
N LEU A 46 -10.65 -5.97 -4.68
CA LEU A 46 -9.25 -6.17 -4.31
C LEU A 46 -9.11 -7.28 -3.28
N ASP A 47 -8.25 -8.24 -3.56
CA ASP A 47 -7.78 -9.18 -2.53
C ASP A 47 -6.54 -8.56 -1.86
N LEU A 48 -6.69 -8.22 -0.58
CA LEU A 48 -5.62 -7.70 0.27
C LEU A 48 -5.35 -8.67 1.42
N ARG A 49 -4.08 -9.05 1.60
CA ARG A 49 -3.66 -9.95 2.67
C ARG A 49 -2.41 -9.43 3.34
N MET A 50 -2.42 -9.46 4.68
CA MET A 50 -1.19 -9.32 5.45
C MET A 50 -0.43 -10.64 5.39
N GLU A 51 0.79 -10.60 4.88
CA GLU A 51 1.68 -11.75 4.76
C GLU A 51 2.98 -11.51 5.51
N THR A 52 3.70 -12.59 5.77
CA THR A 52 5.11 -12.56 6.15
C THR A 52 5.85 -13.37 5.11
N ASP A 53 6.87 -12.78 4.49
CA ASP A 53 7.64 -13.48 3.47
C ASP A 53 8.64 -14.48 4.06
N GLU A 54 9.41 -15.14 3.20
CA GLU A 54 10.38 -16.17 3.58
C GLU A 54 11.53 -15.62 4.43
N ALA A 55 11.80 -14.31 4.38
CA ALA A 55 12.80 -13.63 5.19
C ALA A 55 12.25 -13.17 6.55
N GLY A 56 10.97 -13.42 6.84
CA GLY A 56 10.31 -12.95 8.04
C GLY A 56 9.88 -11.48 7.96
N CYS A 57 9.89 -10.87 6.77
CA CYS A 57 9.49 -9.49 6.59
C CYS A 57 7.97 -9.37 6.37
N PRO A 58 7.26 -8.53 7.15
CA PRO A 58 5.84 -8.31 6.94
C PRO A 58 5.60 -7.51 5.66
N CYS A 59 4.56 -7.87 4.91
CA CYS A 59 4.15 -7.17 3.70
C CYS A 59 2.63 -7.25 3.48
N VAL A 60 2.12 -6.38 2.62
CA VAL A 60 0.75 -6.46 2.11
C VAL A 60 0.81 -7.10 0.73
N ALA A 61 0.23 -8.28 0.57
CA ALA A 61 -0.02 -8.88 -0.73
C ALA A 61 -1.32 -8.33 -1.30
N VAL A 62 -1.27 -7.85 -2.54
CA VAL A 62 -2.43 -7.34 -3.28
C VAL A 62 -2.59 -8.09 -4.59
N THR A 63 -3.84 -8.48 -4.90
CA THR A 63 -4.22 -9.01 -6.21
C THR A 63 -5.44 -8.27 -6.75
N HIS A 64 -5.39 -7.90 -8.02
CA HIS A 64 -6.50 -7.32 -8.77
C HIS A 64 -6.61 -7.95 -10.16
N GLY A 65 -7.83 -8.03 -10.71
CA GLY A 65 -8.06 -8.55 -12.07
C GLY A 65 -7.97 -10.08 -12.17
N THR A 66 -8.18 -10.59 -13.39
CA THR A 66 -8.15 -12.03 -13.69
C THR A 66 -7.51 -12.28 -15.06
N GLY A 67 -7.04 -13.50 -15.30
CA GLY A 67 -6.47 -13.88 -16.59
C GLY A 67 -5.23 -13.05 -16.96
N ALA A 68 -5.24 -12.48 -18.18
CA ALA A 68 -4.14 -11.67 -18.70
C ALA A 68 -4.00 -10.29 -18.03
N ASP A 69 -5.07 -9.76 -17.45
CA ASP A 69 -5.10 -8.46 -16.78
C ASP A 69 -4.85 -8.56 -15.27
N ARG A 70 -4.46 -9.75 -14.78
CA ARG A 70 -4.21 -9.99 -13.36
C ARG A 70 -2.93 -9.27 -12.93
N ARG A 71 -3.07 -8.39 -11.95
CA ARG A 71 -1.98 -7.65 -11.30
C ARG A 71 -1.79 -8.21 -9.89
N GLU A 72 -0.54 -8.49 -9.53
CA GLU A 72 -0.19 -9.01 -8.21
C GLU A 72 1.11 -8.35 -7.73
N ALA A 73 1.10 -7.84 -6.51
CA ALA A 73 2.25 -7.18 -5.91
C ALA A 73 2.34 -7.46 -4.41
N ARG A 74 3.55 -7.33 -3.87
CA ARG A 74 3.84 -7.27 -2.44
C ARG A 74 4.34 -5.88 -2.09
N ILE A 75 3.70 -5.23 -1.14
CA ILE A 75 4.02 -3.89 -0.68
C ILE A 75 4.70 -4.02 0.68
N TYR A 76 5.95 -3.58 0.73
CA TYR A 76 6.75 -3.44 1.93
C TYR A 76 6.76 -1.97 2.36
N LYS A 77 7.35 -1.69 3.53
CA LYS A 77 7.47 -0.32 4.05
C LYS A 77 8.14 0.64 3.05
N ASP A 78 9.17 0.18 2.36
CA ASP A 78 10.05 1.03 1.54
C ASP A 78 10.11 0.59 0.05
N THR A 79 9.36 -0.44 -0.35
CA THR A 79 9.46 -1.03 -1.70
C THR A 79 8.20 -1.77 -2.11
N ILE A 80 7.93 -1.79 -3.41
CA ILE A 80 6.90 -2.62 -4.05
C ILE A 80 7.57 -3.67 -4.94
N LEU A 81 7.16 -4.93 -4.81
CA LEU A 81 7.61 -6.03 -5.67
C LEU A 81 6.42 -6.58 -6.48
N HIS A 82 6.47 -6.41 -7.80
CA HIS A 82 5.45 -6.96 -8.71
C HIS A 82 5.78 -8.41 -9.08
N ARG A 83 4.78 -9.28 -9.09
CA ARG A 83 4.95 -10.68 -9.49
C ARG A 83 5.33 -10.77 -10.97
N GLY A 84 6.37 -11.55 -11.28
CA GLY A 84 6.81 -11.79 -12.66
C GLY A 84 7.84 -10.78 -13.19
N THR A 85 8.21 -9.77 -12.40
CA THR A 85 9.34 -8.90 -12.73
C THR A 85 10.64 -9.57 -12.29
N PRO A 86 11.58 -9.87 -13.21
CA PRO A 86 12.88 -10.42 -12.81
C PRO A 86 13.63 -9.39 -11.96
N PRO A 87 14.39 -9.83 -10.92
CA PRO A 87 15.21 -8.94 -10.12
C PRO A 87 16.31 -8.35 -11.00
N GLY A 88 16.06 -7.18 -11.59
CA GLY A 88 16.98 -6.52 -12.51
C GLY A 88 16.35 -5.57 -13.52
N ASP A 89 15.09 -5.78 -13.92
CA ASP A 89 14.45 -4.97 -14.98
C ASP A 89 13.51 -3.89 -14.44
N ALA A 90 12.91 -4.11 -13.26
CA ALA A 90 12.48 -3.01 -12.40
C ALA A 90 13.50 -2.90 -11.29
N GLY A 91 14.32 -1.84 -11.30
CA GLY A 91 14.87 -1.35 -10.03
C GLY A 91 13.70 -1.14 -9.06
N PRO A 92 13.88 -1.36 -7.74
CA PRO A 92 12.81 -1.14 -6.78
C PRO A 92 12.25 0.26 -7.05
N ALA A 93 10.96 0.37 -7.40
CA ALA A 93 10.33 1.68 -7.47
C ALA A 93 10.41 2.22 -6.04
N PRO A 94 11.26 3.22 -5.76
CA PRO A 94 11.34 3.75 -4.42
C PRO A 94 9.95 4.28 -4.10
N LEU A 95 9.41 3.85 -2.96
CA LEU A 95 8.25 4.53 -2.40
C LEU A 95 8.73 5.97 -2.14
N ASP A 96 8.09 6.96 -2.77
CA ASP A 96 8.34 8.36 -2.43
C ASP A 96 7.79 8.56 -1.01
N THR A 97 8.61 8.27 0.00
CA THR A 97 8.21 8.35 1.41
C THR A 97 8.17 9.80 1.91
N GLY A 98 8.07 10.78 1.00
CA GLY A 98 8.04 12.20 1.36
C GLY A 98 9.20 12.60 2.27
N SER A 99 10.44 12.55 1.77
CA SER A 99 11.55 13.21 2.45
C SER A 99 11.28 14.72 2.50
N LYS A 100 10.75 15.20 3.64
CA LYS A 100 10.79 16.61 4.02
C LYS A 100 12.25 17.06 4.02
N THR A 101 12.72 17.56 2.89
CA THR A 101 13.93 18.37 2.84
C THR A 101 13.61 19.68 3.55
N GLY A 102 14.25 19.88 4.70
CA GLY A 102 14.19 21.12 5.44
C GLY A 102 14.62 22.30 4.58
N ARG A 103 13.81 23.35 4.64
CA ARG A 103 14.14 24.76 4.35
C ARG A 103 13.31 25.57 5.35
N GLY A 104 13.85 26.50 6.11
CA GLY A 104 15.21 27.00 6.30
C GLY A 104 15.21 27.92 7.52
#